data_AF-A0A1V6RET1-F1
#
_entry.id   AF-A0A1V6RET1-F1
#
_cell.length_a   1.000
_cell.length_b   1.000
_cell.length_c   1.000
_cell.angle_alpha   90.00
_cell.angle_beta   90.00
_cell.angle_gamma   90.00
#
_symmetry.space_group_name_H-M   'P 1'
#
loop_
_entity.id
_entity.type
_entity.pdbx_description
1 polymer ?
#
loop_
_entity_poly.entity_id
_entity_poly.type
_entity_poly.pdbx_seq_one_letter_code
_entity_poly.pdbx_strand_id
1 'polypeptide(L)'
;MPGHSISDGLVDTASIPADTALRMESHKLSPAAENIRHEITQMISETAAIQYTGTRAIFLGEDEQGVKAYGGRILARKISLLTEEMNIDSSWKWRVAYWSNRTKLLNILKQGYLIPLSKDIQLDPGGILQAGYYIQVINEPWLSSGAAAILIVPPS
;
A
#
# COMPACT_ATOMS: atom_id res chain seq x y z
N MET A 1 -17.68 -28.53 62.46
CA MET A 1 -18.30 -27.70 61.40
C MET A 1 -17.27 -26.67 60.94
N PRO A 2 -16.97 -26.58 59.64
CA PRO A 2 -15.99 -25.64 59.11
C PRO A 2 -16.64 -24.27 58.87
N GLY A 3 -15.93 -23.19 59.25
CA GLY A 3 -16.20 -21.82 58.82
C GLY A 3 -15.11 -21.40 57.84
N HIS A 4 -15.48 -21.18 56.58
CA HIS A 4 -14.63 -20.80 55.46
C HIS A 4 -14.86 -19.32 55.14
N SER A 5 -13.79 -18.52 55.07
CA SER A 5 -13.62 -17.35 54.19
C SER A 5 -12.41 -16.54 54.64
N ILE A 6 -11.43 -16.32 53.75
CA ILE A 6 -10.99 -14.98 53.29
C ILE A 6 -10.20 -15.17 51.97
N SER A 7 -10.80 -14.64 50.91
CA SER A 7 -10.22 -13.91 49.77
C SER A 7 -8.99 -14.44 49.02
N ASP A 8 -9.26 -15.13 47.91
CA ASP A 8 -8.42 -15.13 46.71
C ASP A 8 -8.81 -13.91 45.84
N GLY A 9 -7.83 -13.05 45.57
CA GLY A 9 -8.07 -11.77 44.91
C GLY A 9 -6.79 -11.16 44.35
N LEU A 10 -5.99 -11.97 43.65
CA LEU A 10 -4.99 -11.47 42.70
C LEU A 10 -5.53 -11.76 41.30
N VAL A 11 -6.25 -10.80 40.72
CA VAL A 11 -6.44 -10.77 39.27
C VAL A 11 -5.27 -10.03 38.67
N ASP A 12 -4.47 -10.81 37.94
CA ASP A 12 -3.40 -10.41 37.04
C ASP A 12 -3.73 -9.09 36.33
N THR A 13 -2.84 -8.11 36.47
CA THR A 13 -2.72 -7.01 35.53
C THR A 13 -2.36 -7.61 34.18
N ALA A 14 -3.37 -7.95 33.39
CA ALA A 14 -3.21 -8.28 31.99
C ALA A 14 -2.52 -7.08 31.32
N SER A 15 -1.21 -7.23 31.12
CA SER A 15 -0.46 -6.38 30.22
C SER A 15 -1.11 -6.54 28.85
N ILE A 16 -1.87 -5.53 28.43
CA ILE A 16 -2.39 -5.44 27.08
C ILE A 16 -1.16 -5.43 26.16
N PRO A 17 -0.95 -6.46 25.30
CA PRO A 17 0.19 -6.45 24.42
C PRO A 17 0.04 -5.30 23.42
N ALA A 18 1.07 -4.45 23.34
CA ALA A 18 1.16 -3.30 22.46
C ALA A 18 1.24 -3.66 20.95
N ASP A 19 0.81 -4.86 20.54
CA ASP A 19 1.03 -5.40 19.20
C ASP A 19 -0.25 -5.95 18.55
N THR A 20 -1.39 -5.32 18.82
CA THR A 20 -2.55 -5.42 17.91
C THR A 20 -2.52 -4.23 16.95
N ALA A 21 -1.38 -3.99 16.31
CA ALA A 21 -1.42 -3.27 15.05
C ALA A 21 -2.30 -4.09 14.10
N LEU A 22 -3.31 -3.47 13.47
CA LEU A 22 -4.07 -4.08 12.38
C LEU A 22 -3.08 -4.61 11.34
N ARG A 23 -2.75 -5.90 11.41
CA ARG A 23 -1.86 -6.55 10.44
C ARG A 23 -2.68 -6.75 9.18
N MET A 24 -2.39 -5.94 8.17
CA MET A 24 -2.94 -6.16 6.84
C MET A 24 -2.14 -7.30 6.21
N GLU A 25 -2.82 -8.38 5.84
CA GLU A 25 -2.15 -9.54 5.27
C GLU A 25 -1.55 -9.20 3.90
N SER A 26 -0.28 -9.54 3.72
CA SER A 26 0.42 -9.35 2.46
C SER A 26 0.30 -10.58 1.58
N HIS A 27 0.02 -10.32 0.31
CA HIS A 27 -0.14 -11.32 -0.73
C HIS A 27 0.97 -11.15 -1.76
N LYS A 28 1.59 -12.26 -2.16
CA LYS A 28 2.64 -12.24 -3.17
C LYS A 28 2.02 -12.04 -4.55
N LEU A 29 2.62 -11.18 -5.37
CA LEU A 29 2.26 -11.02 -6.77
C LEU A 29 2.64 -12.29 -7.56
N SER A 30 1.84 -12.62 -8.57
CA SER A 30 2.23 -13.64 -9.56
C SER A 30 3.50 -13.17 -10.30
N PRO A 31 4.30 -14.07 -10.89
CA PRO A 31 5.45 -13.67 -11.69
C PRO A 31 5.10 -12.70 -12.83
N ALA A 32 3.94 -12.88 -13.47
CA ALA A 32 3.46 -12.00 -14.52
C ALA A 32 3.08 -10.60 -13.97
N ALA A 33 2.34 -10.55 -12.87
CA ALA A 33 2.01 -9.30 -12.19
C ALA A 33 3.26 -8.55 -11.72
N GLU A 34 4.25 -9.27 -11.18
CA GLU A 34 5.50 -8.66 -10.72
C GLU A 34 6.33 -8.08 -11.87
N ASN A 35 6.37 -8.77 -13.02
CA ASN A 35 7.02 -8.22 -14.23
C ASN A 35 6.36 -6.90 -14.65
N ILE A 36 5.03 -6.82 -14.64
CA ILE A 36 4.30 -5.60 -14.98
C ILE A 36 4.56 -4.50 -13.94
N ARG A 37 4.58 -4.83 -12.64
CA ARG A 37 4.95 -3.89 -11.57
C ARG A 37 6.35 -3.32 -11.78
N HIS A 38 7.31 -4.15 -12.16
CA HIS A 38 8.67 -3.71 -12.49
C HIS A 38 8.69 -2.74 -13.68
N GLU A 39 7.94 -3.02 -14.74
CA GLU A 39 7.81 -2.10 -15.87
C GLU A 39 7.22 -0.76 -15.45
N ILE A 40 6.14 -0.77 -14.66
CA ILE A 40 5.51 0.44 -14.12
C ILE A 40 6.50 1.22 -13.25
N THR A 41 7.30 0.54 -12.43
CA THR A 41 8.34 1.15 -11.60
C THR A 41 9.35 1.93 -12.45
N GLN A 42 9.70 1.44 -13.64
CA GLN A 42 10.60 2.16 -14.54
C GLN A 42 9.95 3.37 -15.21
N MET A 43 8.62 3.45 -15.25
CA MET A 43 7.91 4.57 -15.86
C MET A 43 7.83 5.80 -14.93
N ILE A 44 8.00 5.63 -13.62
CA ILE A 44 7.90 6.70 -12.62
C ILE A 44 9.29 7.28 -12.34
N SER A 45 9.44 8.60 -12.50
CA SER A 45 10.75 9.25 -12.49
C SER A 45 11.54 9.03 -11.19
N GLU A 46 10.86 8.98 -10.04
CA GLU A 46 11.49 8.79 -8.73
C GLU A 46 11.93 7.35 -8.45
N THR A 47 11.42 6.38 -9.20
CA THR A 47 11.76 4.96 -9.02
C THR A 47 12.47 4.34 -10.22
N ALA A 48 12.54 5.05 -11.33
CA ALA A 48 13.23 4.61 -12.53
C ALA A 48 14.74 4.53 -12.30
N ALA A 49 15.38 3.53 -12.93
CA ALA A 49 16.83 3.54 -13.03
C ALA A 49 17.28 4.78 -13.84
N ILE A 50 18.44 5.35 -13.47
CA ILE A 50 19.01 6.57 -14.08
C ILE A 50 19.06 6.51 -15.62
N GLN A 51 19.17 5.30 -16.19
CA GLN A 51 19.34 5.06 -17.63
C GLN A 51 18.07 4.57 -18.34
N TYR A 52 16.88 4.64 -17.72
CA TYR A 52 15.66 4.21 -18.40
C TYR A 52 15.31 5.16 -19.56
N THR A 53 15.44 4.63 -20.79
CA THR A 53 15.14 5.31 -22.05
C THR A 53 13.76 4.97 -22.61
N GLY A 54 12.98 4.14 -21.90
CA GLY A 54 11.63 3.77 -22.29
C GLY A 54 10.61 4.88 -22.08
N THR A 55 9.35 4.59 -22.42
CA THR A 55 8.28 5.57 -22.27
C THR A 55 7.97 5.82 -20.80
N ARG A 56 8.08 7.08 -20.35
CA ARG A 56 7.74 7.49 -19.00
C ARG A 56 6.25 7.70 -18.81
N ALA A 57 5.80 7.61 -17.57
CA ALA A 57 4.48 8.09 -17.18
C ALA A 57 4.41 9.62 -17.32
N ILE A 58 3.20 10.13 -17.53
CA ILE A 58 2.94 11.56 -17.56
C ILE A 58 2.79 12.03 -16.11
N PHE A 59 3.63 12.97 -15.69
CA PHE A 59 3.47 13.67 -14.42
C PHE A 59 2.23 14.56 -14.50
N LEU A 60 1.28 14.36 -13.58
CA LEU A 60 0.00 15.07 -13.57
C LEU A 60 0.01 16.29 -12.65
N GLY A 61 0.89 16.29 -11.64
CA GLY A 61 0.99 17.35 -10.65
C GLY A 61 1.47 16.83 -9.30
N GLU A 62 1.77 17.76 -8.41
CA GLU A 62 2.11 17.53 -7.01
C GLU A 62 1.17 18.35 -6.14
N ASP A 63 0.62 17.74 -5.09
CA ASP A 63 -0.23 18.45 -4.13
C ASP A 63 0.59 19.17 -3.04
N GLU A 64 -0.10 19.92 -2.17
CA GLU A 64 0.52 20.67 -1.07
C GLU A 64 1.22 19.77 -0.04
N GLN A 65 0.92 18.47 -0.03
CA GLN A 65 1.52 17.49 0.88
C GLN A 65 2.75 16.82 0.24
N GLY A 66 3.07 17.14 -1.01
CA GLY A 66 4.18 16.55 -1.75
C GLY A 66 3.84 15.18 -2.35
N VAL A 67 2.55 14.91 -2.60
CA VAL A 67 2.12 13.70 -3.31
C VAL A 67 2.10 13.99 -4.80
N LYS A 68 2.98 13.33 -5.54
CA LYS A 68 3.08 13.41 -6.99
C LYS A 68 2.19 12.37 -7.64
N ALA A 69 1.32 12.79 -8.56
CA ALA A 69 0.42 11.91 -9.29
C ALA A 69 0.92 11.64 -10.70
N TYR A 70 0.73 10.40 -11.16
CA TYR A 70 1.17 9.93 -12.47
C TYR A 70 0.05 9.30 -13.27
N GLY A 71 0.08 9.51 -14.59
CA GLY A 71 -0.92 9.00 -15.51
C GLY A 71 -0.38 8.80 -16.93
N GLY A 72 -1.29 8.87 -17.89
CA GLY A 72 -1.00 8.70 -19.31
C GLY A 72 -1.39 7.32 -19.85
N ARG A 73 -1.65 7.27 -21.16
CA ARG A 73 -2.26 6.10 -21.82
C ARG A 73 -1.44 4.82 -21.69
N ILE A 74 -0.11 4.92 -21.74
CA ILE A 74 0.77 3.74 -21.65
C ILE A 74 0.79 3.20 -20.22
N LEU A 75 0.85 4.09 -19.21
CA LEU A 75 0.75 3.69 -17.81
C LEU A 75 -0.61 3.04 -17.55
N ALA A 76 -1.70 3.65 -18.02
CA ALA A 76 -3.05 3.12 -17.89
C ALA A 76 -3.16 1.69 -18.44
N ARG A 77 -2.61 1.43 -19.63
CA ARG A 77 -2.59 0.08 -20.22
C ARG A 77 -1.84 -0.93 -19.36
N LYS A 78 -0.69 -0.56 -18.78
CA LYS A 78 0.08 -1.43 -17.89
C LYS A 78 -0.67 -1.71 -16.59
N ILE A 79 -1.36 -0.71 -16.03
CA ILE A 79 -2.20 -0.92 -14.84
C ILE A 79 -3.38 -1.84 -15.15
N SER A 80 -4.02 -1.71 -16.31
CA SER A 80 -5.09 -2.64 -16.73
C SER A 80 -4.62 -4.09 -16.81
N LEU A 81 -3.43 -4.33 -17.38
CA LEU A 81 -2.82 -5.67 -17.41
C LEU A 81 -2.49 -6.16 -16.00
N LEU A 82 -1.97 -5.29 -15.12
CA LEU A 82 -1.69 -5.64 -13.73
C LEU A 82 -2.96 -6.04 -12.98
N THR A 83 -4.06 -5.29 -13.14
CA THR A 83 -5.33 -5.60 -12.48
C THR A 83 -5.92 -6.91 -12.96
N GLU A 84 -5.79 -7.22 -14.26
CA GLU A 84 -6.20 -8.50 -14.84
C GLU A 84 -5.43 -9.68 -14.24
N GLU A 85 -4.09 -9.57 -14.16
CA GLU A 85 -3.23 -10.60 -13.54
C GLU A 85 -3.53 -10.79 -12.04
N MET A 86 -4.00 -9.74 -11.37
CA MET A 86 -4.40 -9.78 -9.96
C MET A 86 -5.86 -10.22 -9.77
N ASN A 87 -6.61 -10.52 -10.84
CA ASN A 87 -8.05 -10.80 -10.82
C ASN A 87 -8.88 -9.71 -10.12
N ILE A 88 -8.47 -8.46 -10.28
CA ILE A 88 -9.23 -7.29 -9.80
C ILE A 88 -10.19 -6.86 -10.91
N ASP A 89 -11.43 -6.54 -10.53
CA ASP A 89 -12.45 -6.09 -11.47
C ASP A 89 -12.00 -4.81 -12.21
N SER A 90 -12.13 -4.85 -13.55
CA SER A 90 -11.70 -3.77 -14.44
C SER A 90 -12.42 -2.42 -14.24
N SER A 91 -13.56 -2.41 -13.53
CA SER A 91 -14.27 -1.19 -13.16
C SER A 91 -13.60 -0.41 -12.02
N TRP A 92 -12.63 -1.02 -11.33
CA TRP A 92 -11.92 -0.37 -10.24
C TRP A 92 -11.04 0.76 -10.78
N LYS A 93 -11.00 1.85 -10.01
CA LYS A 93 -10.19 3.02 -10.33
C LYS A 93 -8.80 2.84 -9.73
N TRP A 94 -7.82 3.53 -10.30
CA TRP A 94 -6.44 3.45 -9.81
C TRP A 94 -5.81 4.84 -9.74
N ARG A 95 -4.82 4.98 -8.87
CA ARG A 95 -3.87 6.09 -8.84
C ARG A 95 -2.46 5.56 -8.68
N VAL A 96 -1.52 6.16 -9.40
CA VAL A 96 -0.08 5.94 -9.17
C VAL A 96 0.47 7.20 -8.54
N ALA A 97 1.13 7.04 -7.40
CA ALA A 97 1.62 8.17 -6.63
C ALA A 97 3.01 7.93 -6.05
N TYR A 98 3.75 9.03 -5.89
CA TYR A 98 4.99 9.12 -5.13
C TYR A 98 4.80 10.12 -3.99
N TRP A 99 5.22 9.76 -2.79
CA TRP A 99 5.09 10.57 -1.59
C TRP A 99 6.44 11.17 -1.21
N SER A 100 6.65 12.45 -1.54
CA SER A 100 7.86 13.19 -1.14
C SER A 100 7.95 13.33 0.39
N ASN A 101 6.82 13.48 1.07
CA ASN A 101 6.73 13.62 2.53
C ASN A 101 5.96 12.47 3.16
N ARG A 102 6.16 12.25 4.47
CA ARG A 102 5.33 11.33 5.25
C ARG A 102 3.89 11.84 5.26
N THR A 103 2.99 11.10 4.62
CA THR A 103 1.62 11.56 4.37
C THR A 103 0.63 10.43 4.59
N LYS A 104 -0.59 10.78 5.02
CA LYS A 104 -1.67 9.81 5.21
C LYS A 104 -2.20 9.34 3.85
N LEU A 105 -2.31 8.03 3.64
CA LEU A 105 -2.94 7.47 2.45
C LEU A 105 -4.45 7.73 2.52
N LEU A 106 -4.95 8.65 1.70
CA LEU A 106 -6.38 8.92 1.59
C LEU A 106 -7.07 7.74 0.89
N ASN A 107 -7.91 7.02 1.63
CA ASN A 107 -8.68 5.87 1.14
C ASN A 107 -10.07 5.91 1.78
N ILE A 108 -10.90 6.84 1.29
CA ILE A 108 -12.22 7.16 1.85
C ILE A 108 -13.12 5.92 1.88
N LEU A 109 -13.03 5.07 0.86
CA LEU A 109 -13.81 3.84 0.74
C LEU A 109 -13.36 2.75 1.73
N LYS A 110 -12.20 2.92 2.38
CA LYS A 110 -11.57 1.93 3.27
C LYS A 110 -11.52 0.55 2.62
N GLN A 111 -11.29 0.55 1.32
CA GLN A 111 -11.22 -0.63 0.50
C GLN A 111 -10.33 -0.33 -0.69
N GLY A 112 -9.38 -1.21 -0.94
CA GLY A 112 -8.47 -1.07 -2.06
C GLY A 112 -7.32 -2.04 -1.96
N TYR A 113 -6.47 -2.01 -2.96
CA TYR A 113 -5.20 -2.72 -2.99
C TYR A 113 -4.07 -1.73 -3.10
N LEU A 114 -3.07 -1.87 -2.23
CA LEU A 114 -1.84 -1.08 -2.27
C LEU A 114 -0.70 -1.96 -2.76
N ILE A 115 -0.06 -1.54 -3.86
CA ILE A 115 1.03 -2.26 -4.50
C ILE A 115 2.27 -1.34 -4.52
N PRO A 116 3.38 -1.71 -3.88
CA PRO A 116 4.58 -0.89 -3.80
C PRO A 116 5.35 -0.88 -5.12
N LEU A 117 5.79 0.30 -5.53
CA LEU A 117 6.72 0.51 -6.64
C LEU A 117 8.15 0.73 -6.13
N SER A 118 8.31 1.29 -4.93
CA SER A 118 9.60 1.33 -4.22
C SER A 118 9.98 -0.05 -3.66
N LYS A 119 11.26 -0.22 -3.30
CA LYS A 119 11.78 -1.47 -2.71
C LYS A 119 10.96 -1.92 -1.49
N ASP A 120 10.62 -0.96 -0.65
CA ASP A 120 9.79 -1.14 0.52
C ASP A 120 9.02 0.17 0.81
N ILE A 121 7.94 0.04 1.56
CA ILE A 121 7.11 1.14 2.07
C ILE A 121 6.79 0.84 3.52
N GLN A 122 7.09 1.79 4.42
CA GLN A 122 6.63 1.72 5.80
C GLN A 122 5.21 2.26 5.90
N LEU A 123 4.31 1.43 6.44
CA LEU A 123 2.92 1.73 6.76
C LEU A 123 2.77 1.87 8.28
N ASP A 124 2.08 2.92 8.71
CA ASP A 124 1.73 3.12 10.11
C ASP A 124 0.24 3.47 10.26
N PRO A 125 -0.60 2.54 10.76
CA PRO A 125 -0.27 1.16 11.14
C PRO A 125 -0.08 0.26 9.90
N GLY A 126 0.65 -0.86 10.05
CA GLY A 126 0.71 -1.91 9.02
C GLY A 126 2.09 -2.52 8.77
N GLY A 127 3.17 -1.91 9.27
CA GLY A 127 4.52 -2.45 9.13
C GLY A 127 5.12 -2.21 7.74
N ILE A 128 6.07 -3.05 7.32
CA ILE A 128 6.79 -2.89 6.05
C ILE A 128 6.09 -3.69 4.95
N LEU A 129 5.73 -3.02 3.86
CA LEU A 129 5.27 -3.64 2.61
C LEU A 129 6.43 -3.67 1.61
N GLN A 130 6.82 -4.86 1.18
CA GLN A 130 7.95 -5.08 0.26
C GLN A 130 7.50 -5.16 -1.21
N ALA A 131 8.36 -4.74 -2.13
CA ALA A 131 8.23 -5.04 -3.56
C ALA A 131 8.00 -6.54 -3.79
N GLY A 132 7.18 -6.89 -4.79
CA GLY A 132 6.75 -8.29 -5.01
C GLY A 132 5.51 -8.70 -4.23
N TYR A 133 5.00 -7.86 -3.33
CA TYR A 133 3.80 -8.11 -2.54
C TYR A 133 2.79 -6.97 -2.70
N TYR A 134 1.55 -7.24 -2.33
CA TYR A 134 0.50 -6.24 -2.20
C TYR A 134 -0.33 -6.54 -0.94
N ILE A 135 -1.10 -5.56 -0.50
CA ILE A 135 -2.02 -5.71 0.65
C ILE A 135 -3.38 -5.16 0.28
N GLN A 136 -4.42 -5.72 0.87
CA GLN A 136 -5.72 -5.07 0.91
C GLN A 136 -5.66 -3.95 1.95
N VAL A 137 -5.87 -2.71 1.53
CA VAL A 137 -5.86 -1.56 2.42
C VAL A 137 -7.28 -1.21 2.83
N ILE A 138 -7.60 -1.52 4.09
CA ILE A 138 -8.92 -1.33 4.71
C ILE A 138 -8.97 -0.13 5.66
N ASN A 139 -7.89 0.64 5.69
CA ASN A 139 -7.70 1.79 6.55
C ASN A 139 -6.98 2.91 5.76
N GLU A 140 -6.48 3.91 6.48
CA GLU A 140 -5.76 5.05 5.91
C GLU A 140 -4.41 5.22 6.62
N PRO A 141 -3.43 4.35 6.34
CA PRO A 141 -2.15 4.36 7.03
C PRO A 141 -1.30 5.56 6.61
N TRP A 142 -0.39 5.96 7.47
CA TRP A 142 0.69 6.87 7.10
C TRP A 142 1.73 6.13 6.27
N LEU A 143 2.13 6.74 5.16
CA LEU A 143 3.20 6.27 4.30
C LEU A 143 4.47 7.04 4.59
N SER A 144 5.62 6.35 4.65
CA SER A 144 6.93 7.00 4.74
C SER A 144 7.21 7.89 3.52
N SER A 145 8.04 8.93 3.74
CA SER A 145 8.65 9.68 2.65
C SER A 145 9.44 8.75 1.73
N GLY A 146 9.43 9.03 0.43
CA GLY A 146 10.05 8.22 -0.61
C GLY A 146 9.23 7.01 -1.06
N ALA A 147 8.05 6.79 -0.48
CA ALA A 147 7.15 5.73 -0.92
C ALA A 147 6.65 6.02 -2.35
N ALA A 148 6.59 4.97 -3.17
CA ALA A 148 5.93 5.00 -4.47
C ALA A 148 5.00 3.81 -4.55
N ALA A 149 3.74 3.99 -4.95
CA ALA A 149 2.78 2.90 -4.99
C ALA A 149 1.69 3.11 -6.03
N ILE A 150 1.07 1.99 -6.39
CA ILE A 150 -0.23 1.93 -7.06
C ILE A 150 -1.27 1.71 -5.97
N LEU A 151 -2.29 2.55 -5.94
CA LEU A 151 -3.50 2.29 -5.18
C LEU A 151 -4.64 1.99 -6.16
N ILE A 152 -5.32 0.86 -5.98
CA ILE A 152 -6.50 0.46 -6.74
C ILE A 152 -7.69 0.45 -5.78
N VAL A 153 -8.76 1.17 -6.11
CA VAL A 153 -9.96 1.32 -5.26
C VAL A 153 -11.23 1.00 -6.06
N PRO A 154 -12.29 0.49 -5.41
CA PRO A 154 -13.54 0.23 -6.09
C PRO A 154 -14.15 1.53 -6.66
N PRO A 155 -15.03 1.42 -7.66
CA PRO A 155 -15.82 2.56 -8.10
C PRO A 155 -16.68 3.07 -6.93
N SER A 156 -16.67 4.39 -6.79
CA SER A 156 -17.46 5.18 -5.83
C SER A 156 -18.90 5.35 -6.27
#